data_AF-A0A8J6Y1C3-F1
#
_entry.id   AF-A0A8J6Y1C3-F1
#
_cell.length_a   1.000
_cell.length_b   1.000
_cell.length_c   1.000
_cell.angle_alpha   90.00
_cell.angle_beta   90.00
_cell.angle_gamma   90.00
#
_symmetry.space_group_name_H-M   'P 1'
#
loop_
_entity.id
_entity.type
_entity.pdbx_description
1 polymer ?
#
loop_
_entity_poly.entity_id
_entity_poly.type
_entity_poly.pdbx_seq_one_letter_code
_entity_poly.pdbx_strand_id
1 'polypeptide(L)'
;MKTGTQHRDRDDEQALNQVPEGEEVRIVRIVAGHPEQMIRLSGMGVVPGALVQVRQRRPAMVLALGETTLALDPEVSAGIKVRK
;
A
#
# COMPACT_ATOMS: atom_id res chain seq x y z
N MET A 1 -30.37 -7.09 15.30
CA MET A 1 -28.99 -6.79 15.71
C MET A 1 -28.28 -6.18 14.52
N LYS A 2 -27.71 -4.99 14.68
CA LYS A 2 -27.32 -4.08 13.59
C LYS A 2 -25.93 -4.44 13.04
N THR A 3 -25.84 -4.77 11.75
CA THR A 3 -24.62 -4.51 10.96
C THR A 3 -25.01 -4.22 9.50
N GLY A 4 -25.83 -3.20 9.32
CA GLY A 4 -25.78 -2.43 8.07
C GLY A 4 -24.57 -1.51 8.12
N THR A 5 -23.98 -1.24 6.95
CA THR A 5 -22.88 -0.27 6.68
C THR A 5 -21.47 -0.88 6.54
N GLN A 6 -21.24 -1.64 5.47
CA GLN A 6 -19.90 -1.80 4.90
C GLN A 6 -20.04 -2.04 3.38
N HIS A 7 -20.53 -1.04 2.65
CA HIS A 7 -20.77 -1.20 1.20
C HIS A 7 -20.64 0.07 0.35
N ARG A 8 -19.94 1.12 0.81
CA ARG A 8 -19.70 2.32 -0.03
C ARG A 8 -18.24 2.74 -0.17
N ASP A 9 -17.35 2.41 0.77
CA ASP A 9 -15.94 2.82 0.70
C ASP A 9 -15.01 1.86 -0.07
N ARG A 10 -15.46 0.63 -0.38
CA ARG A 10 -14.57 -0.39 -1.00
C ARG A 10 -14.32 -0.15 -2.49
N ASP A 11 -15.15 0.63 -3.18
CA ASP A 11 -15.07 0.80 -4.63
C ASP A 11 -13.85 1.62 -5.09
N ASP A 12 -13.23 2.40 -4.20
CA ASP A 12 -12.08 3.25 -4.54
C ASP A 12 -10.72 2.63 -4.16
N GLU A 13 -10.70 1.39 -3.64
CA GLU A 13 -9.45 0.69 -3.33
C GLU A 13 -8.83 0.07 -4.58
N GLN A 14 -7.58 0.44 -4.89
CA GLN A 14 -6.80 -0.19 -5.96
C GLN A 14 -5.52 -0.83 -5.41
N ALA A 15 -4.90 -1.71 -6.20
CA ALA A 15 -3.60 -2.27 -5.84
C ALA A 15 -2.51 -1.20 -6.04
N LEU A 16 -1.52 -1.17 -5.15
CA LEU A 16 -0.42 -0.20 -5.24
C LEU A 16 0.35 -0.34 -6.55
N ASN A 17 0.50 -1.57 -7.06
CA ASN A 17 1.12 -1.85 -8.35
C ASN A 17 0.35 -1.32 -9.57
N GLN A 18 -0.85 -0.74 -9.40
CA GLN A 18 -1.63 -0.09 -10.45
C GLN A 18 -1.49 1.44 -10.41
N VAL A 19 -0.94 2.01 -9.34
CA VAL A 19 -0.73 3.45 -9.19
C VAL A 19 0.34 3.94 -10.19
N PRO A 20 0.11 5.04 -10.92
CA PRO A 20 1.11 5.66 -11.78
C PRO A 20 2.33 6.21 -11.03
N GLU A 21 3.45 6.36 -11.71
CA GLU A 21 4.61 7.07 -11.15
C GLU A 21 4.28 8.55 -10.91
N GLY A 22 4.83 9.11 -9.83
CA GLY A 22 4.59 10.49 -9.39
C GLY A 22 3.38 10.67 -8.48
N GLU A 23 2.45 9.72 -8.46
CA GLU A 23 1.21 9.80 -7.67
C GLU A 23 1.44 9.54 -6.19
N GLU A 24 0.70 10.26 -5.36
CA GLU A 24 0.65 10.11 -3.91
C GLU A 24 -0.68 9.45 -3.51
N VAL A 25 -0.59 8.41 -2.70
CA VAL A 25 -1.73 7.58 -2.29
C VAL A 25 -1.61 7.18 -0.83
N ARG A 26 -2.74 6.89 -0.18
CA ARG A 26 -2.77 6.39 1.19
C ARG A 26 -2.96 4.88 1.23
N ILE A 27 -2.13 4.18 1.99
CA ILE A 27 -2.29 2.75 2.27
C ILE A 27 -3.55 2.56 3.11
N VAL A 28 -4.44 1.68 2.67
CA VAL A 28 -5.67 1.34 3.42
C VAL A 28 -5.62 -0.06 3.97
N ARG A 29 -4.93 -0.98 3.28
CA ARG A 29 -4.87 -2.38 3.67
C ARG A 29 -3.61 -3.03 3.13
N ILE A 30 -3.04 -3.94 3.91
CA ILE A 30 -1.87 -4.73 3.53
C ILE A 30 -2.25 -6.20 3.69
N VAL A 31 -2.08 -6.99 2.63
CA VAL A 31 -2.18 -8.44 2.65
C VAL A 31 -0.76 -8.99 2.64
N ALA A 32 -0.28 -9.41 3.80
CA ALA A 32 1.00 -10.11 3.93
C ALA A 32 0.77 -11.62 3.95
N GLY A 33 1.67 -12.39 3.33
CA GLY A 33 1.59 -13.85 3.33
C GLY A 33 1.87 -14.45 4.70
N HIS A 34 2.77 -13.82 5.46
CA HIS A 34 3.21 -14.29 6.78
C HIS A 34 3.35 -13.14 7.80
N PRO A 35 3.21 -13.40 9.12
CA PRO A 35 3.30 -12.37 10.16
C PRO A 35 4.63 -11.60 10.17
N GLU A 36 5.74 -12.28 9.90
CA GLU A 36 7.08 -11.67 9.83
C GLU A 36 7.21 -10.60 8.74
N GLN A 37 6.53 -10.79 7.61
CA GLN A 37 6.51 -9.83 6.51
C GLN A 37 5.76 -8.57 6.93
N MET A 38 4.63 -8.72 7.63
CA MET A 38 3.90 -7.58 8.18
C MET A 38 4.74 -6.78 9.18
N ILE A 39 5.48 -7.46 10.06
CA ILE A 39 6.38 -6.82 11.02
C ILE A 39 7.48 -6.03 10.29
N ARG A 40 8.11 -6.63 9.28
CA ARG A 40 9.14 -5.95 8.46
C ARG A 40 8.58 -4.71 7.76
N LEU A 41 7.43 -4.83 7.10
CA LEU A 41 6.76 -3.72 6.42
C LEU A 41 6.43 -2.59 7.40
N SER A 42 5.89 -2.94 8.57
CA SER A 42 5.56 -1.97 9.61
C SER A 42 6.80 -1.25 10.15
N GLY A 43 7.91 -1.97 10.35
CA GLY A 43 9.19 -1.39 10.77
C GLY A 43 9.79 -0.40 9.75
N MET A 44 9.39 -0.49 8.48
CA MET A 44 9.79 0.44 7.40
C MET A 44 8.76 1.55 7.14
N GLY A 45 7.74 1.67 7.98
CA GLY A 45 6.67 2.68 7.84
C GLY A 45 5.58 2.32 6.82
N VAL A 46 5.59 1.09 6.28
CA VAL A 46 4.53 0.59 5.40
C VAL A 46 3.40 0.04 6.25
N VAL A 47 2.48 0.93 6.63
CA VAL A 47 1.32 0.63 7.51
C VAL A 47 0.03 1.24 6.95
N PRO A 48 -1.16 0.71 7.30
CA PRO A 48 -2.41 1.39 7.00
C PRO A 48 -2.43 2.82 7.55
N GLY A 49 -2.89 3.77 6.73
CA GLY A 49 -2.88 5.20 7.00
C GLY A 49 -1.64 5.93 6.46
N ALA A 50 -0.55 5.22 6.14
CA ALA A 50 0.66 5.83 5.59
C ALA A 50 0.39 6.47 4.23
N LEU A 51 0.91 7.68 4.05
CA LEU A 51 0.92 8.40 2.78
C LEU A 51 2.22 8.03 2.04
N VAL A 52 2.10 7.59 0.79
CA VAL A 52 3.22 7.11 0.00
C VAL A 52 3.20 7.69 -1.39
N GLN A 53 4.36 8.05 -1.92
CA GLN A 53 4.51 8.49 -3.31
C GLN A 53 5.22 7.43 -4.14
N VAL A 54 4.66 7.08 -5.30
CA VAL A 54 5.30 6.17 -6.24
C VAL A 54 6.40 6.92 -6.98
N ARG A 55 7.67 6.55 -6.75
CA ARG A 55 8.84 7.14 -7.41
C ARG A 55 9.20 6.43 -8.71
N GLN A 56 8.98 5.13 -8.75
CA GLN A 56 9.27 4.28 -9.91
C GLN A 56 8.37 3.03 -9.86
N ARG A 57 7.95 2.52 -11.02
CA ARG A 57 7.23 1.24 -11.15
C ARG A 57 8.08 0.13 -11.74
N ARG A 58 9.04 0.44 -12.59
CA ARG A 58 9.89 -0.55 -13.28
C ARG A 58 11.35 -0.12 -13.32
N PRO A 59 12.31 -1.05 -13.21
CA PRO A 59 12.13 -2.52 -13.10
C PRO A 59 11.64 -2.98 -11.71
N ALA A 60 11.76 -2.13 -10.68
CA ALA A 60 11.23 -2.38 -9.34
C ALA A 60 10.27 -1.25 -8.93
N MET A 61 9.38 -1.53 -7.99
CA MET A 61 8.50 -0.50 -7.43
C MET A 61 9.22 0.24 -6.31
N VAL A 62 9.45 1.54 -6.48
CA VAL A 62 10.08 2.40 -5.47
C VAL A 62 9.06 3.37 -4.90
N LEU A 63 8.98 3.43 -3.59
CA LEU A 63 8.07 4.30 -2.83
C LEU A 63 8.87 5.26 -1.96
N ALA A 64 8.37 6.48 -1.83
CA ALA A 64 8.76 7.39 -0.77
C ALA A 64 7.67 7.45 0.31
N LEU A 65 8.05 7.23 1.56
CA LEU A 65 7.20 7.28 2.76
C LEU A 65 7.84 8.24 3.76
N GLY A 66 7.42 9.50 3.77
CA GLY A 66 8.14 10.55 4.50
C GLY A 66 9.61 10.61 4.05
N GLU A 67 10.54 10.45 5.00
CA GLU A 67 11.99 10.42 4.76
C GLU A 67 12.52 9.05 4.31
N THR A 68 11.68 8.01 4.32
CA THR A 68 12.08 6.64 3.97
C THR A 68 11.84 6.38 2.49
N THR A 69 12.84 5.86 1.79
CA THR A 69 12.68 5.35 0.41
C THR A 69 12.82 3.83 0.41
N LEU A 70 11.85 3.13 -0.17
CA LEU A 70 11.77 1.68 -0.14
C LEU A 70 11.54 1.11 -1.55
N ALA A 71 12.30 0.08 -1.91
CA ALA A 71 11.99 -0.76 -3.06
C ALA A 71 11.17 -1.99 -2.61
N LEU A 72 10.09 -2.29 -3.33
CA LEU A 72 9.22 -3.42 -3.09
C LEU A 72 9.28 -4.43 -4.23
N ASP A 73 9.22 -5.71 -3.85
CA ASP A 73 9.00 -6.79 -4.80
C ASP A 73 7.57 -6.74 -5.40
N PRO A 74 7.39 -7.25 -6.63
CA PRO A 74 6.07 -7.28 -7.29
C PRO A 74 4.98 -7.96 -6.47
N GLU A 75 5.31 -9.04 -5.75
CA GLU A 75 4.35 -9.76 -4.92
C GLU A 75 3.87 -8.92 -3.73
N VAL A 76 4.80 -8.21 -3.08
CA VAL A 76 4.48 -7.34 -1.94
C VAL A 76 3.61 -6.16 -2.39
N SER A 77 3.98 -5.50 -3.49
CA SER A 77 3.22 -4.36 -4.02
C SER A 77 1.81 -4.75 -4.50
N ALA A 78 1.60 -5.98 -4.98
CA ALA A 78 0.27 -6.49 -5.35
C ALA A 78 -0.64 -6.71 -4.12
N GLY A 79 -0.05 -7.03 -2.97
CA GLY A 79 -0.76 -7.24 -1.69
C GLY A 79 -1.16 -5.96 -0.97
N ILE A 80 -0.63 -4.79 -1.38
CA ILE A 80 -0.95 -3.50 -0.77
C ILE A 80 -2.12 -2.85 -1.51
N LYS A 81 -3.16 -2.49 -0.76
CA LYS A 81 -4.30 -1.71 -1.25
C LYS A 81 -4.18 -0.26 -0.81
N VAL A 82 -4.51 0.63 -1.74
CA VAL A 82 -4.40 2.07 -1.58
C VAL A 82 -5.62 2.78 -2.12
N ARG A 83 -5.81 4.02 -1.69
CA ARG A 83 -6.75 4.98 -2.27
C ARG A 83 -6.06 6.33 -2.43
N LYS A 84 -6.59 7.19 -3.30
CA LYS A 84 -6.23 8.61 -3.29
C LYS A 84 -6.79 9.29 -2.04
#